data_AF-A0A9E1JZF1-F1
#
_entry.id   AF-A0A9E1JZF1-F1
#
_cell.length_a   1.000
_cell.length_b   1.000
_cell.length_c   1.000
_cell.angle_alpha   90.00
_cell.angle_beta   90.00
_cell.angle_gamma   90.00
#
_symmetry.space_group_name_H-M   'P 1'
#
loop_
_entity.id
_entity.type
_entity.pdbx_description
1 polymer ?
#
loop_
_entity_poly.entity_id
_entity_poly.type
_entity_poly.pdbx_seq_one_letter_code
_entity_poly.pdbx_strand_id
1 'polypeptide(L)'
;FDNFNIASVYFPSGTTGTIRQDLKYQFLDEFSDLLKKKINSKRPYIFCGDINIVHKEIDIKNWKANQKNSGCLPEERAWLDFIFDDLSCVDSFRTVNQNDHEYTWWSNRGKAYQNNVGWRIDYQILTSHFERSILDSYVYKDQRFSDHAPLVNQYDYEF
;
A
#
# COMPACT_ATOMS: atom_id res chain seq x y z
N PHE A 1 19.27 4.08 7.97
CA PHE A 1 19.77 5.46 8.13
C PHE A 1 20.00 5.72 9.61
N ASP A 2 20.70 6.78 9.98
CA ASP A 2 21.07 7.02 11.38
C ASP A 2 19.83 7.18 12.27
N ASN A 3 18.86 7.98 11.80
CA ASN A 3 17.69 8.38 12.58
C ASN A 3 16.38 7.70 12.15
N PHE A 4 16.40 6.84 11.12
CA PHE A 4 15.23 6.08 10.70
C PHE A 4 15.58 4.81 9.92
N ASN A 5 14.56 3.99 9.68
CA ASN A 5 14.69 2.78 8.89
C ASN A 5 13.77 2.80 7.68
N ILE A 6 14.24 2.20 6.59
CA ILE A 6 13.40 1.86 5.44
C ILE A 6 13.42 0.35 5.31
N ALA A 7 12.26 -0.25 5.05
CA ALA A 7 12.12 -1.66 4.75
C ALA A 7 11.39 -1.85 3.42
N SER A 8 11.85 -2.79 2.60
CA SER A 8 11.10 -3.28 1.46
C SER A 8 10.33 -4.52 1.88
N VAL A 9 9.01 -4.56 1.64
CA VAL A 9 8.13 -5.64 2.08
C VAL A 9 7.29 -6.11 0.89
N TYR A 10 7.16 -7.43 0.73
CA TYR A 10 6.25 -8.01 -0.25
C TYR A 10 5.23 -8.87 0.49
N PHE A 11 3.97 -8.44 0.46
CA PHE A 11 2.89 -9.13 1.13
C PHE A 11 2.42 -10.31 0.27
N PRO A 12 2.05 -11.46 0.86
CA PRO A 12 1.52 -12.56 0.09
C PRO A 12 0.25 -12.17 -0.67
N SER A 13 0.21 -12.49 -1.97
CA SER A 13 -1.06 -12.47 -2.72
C SER A 13 -1.93 -13.69 -2.37
N GLY A 14 -3.23 -13.45 -2.19
CA GLY A 14 -4.25 -14.47 -1.90
C GLY A 14 -5.05 -14.92 -3.13
N THR A 15 -4.67 -14.50 -4.34
CA THR A 15 -5.45 -14.77 -5.56
C THR A 15 -5.54 -16.23 -5.98
N THR A 16 -4.67 -17.11 -5.46
CA THR A 16 -4.58 -18.53 -5.87
C THR A 16 -5.23 -19.47 -4.85
N GLY A 17 -6.47 -19.15 -4.47
CA GLY A 17 -7.31 -20.00 -3.61
C GLY A 17 -7.12 -19.78 -2.11
N THR A 18 -7.94 -20.51 -1.33
CA THR A 18 -8.10 -20.31 0.13
C THR A 18 -6.79 -20.45 0.89
N ILE A 19 -5.95 -21.44 0.58
CA ILE A 19 -4.65 -21.65 1.26
C ILE A 19 -3.76 -20.41 1.17
N ARG A 20 -3.72 -19.73 0.01
CA ARG A 20 -2.92 -18.51 -0.17
C ARG A 20 -3.54 -17.32 0.54
N GLN A 21 -4.86 -17.25 0.61
CA GLN A 21 -5.57 -16.24 1.38
C GLN A 21 -5.33 -16.41 2.89
N ASP A 22 -5.33 -17.63 3.41
CA ASP A 22 -5.07 -17.92 4.82
C ASP A 22 -3.63 -17.52 5.19
N LEU A 23 -2.64 -17.85 4.34
CA LEU A 23 -1.26 -17.40 4.51
C LEU A 23 -1.13 -15.88 4.46
N LYS A 24 -1.93 -15.21 3.62
CA LYS A 24 -1.99 -13.74 3.59
C LYS A 24 -2.49 -13.21 4.93
N TYR A 25 -3.62 -13.74 5.45
CA TYR A 25 -4.16 -13.28 6.74
C TYR A 25 -3.20 -13.53 7.90
N GLN A 26 -2.54 -14.70 7.96
CA GLN A 26 -1.51 -14.95 8.97
C GLN A 26 -0.38 -13.91 8.89
N PHE A 27 0.08 -13.58 7.68
CA PHE A 27 1.10 -12.54 7.48
C PHE A 27 0.60 -11.16 7.93
N LEU A 28 -0.66 -10.81 7.65
CA LEU A 28 -1.26 -9.55 8.08
C LEU A 28 -1.28 -9.41 9.61
N ASP A 29 -1.60 -10.49 10.33
CA ASP A 29 -1.58 -10.52 11.80
C ASP A 29 -0.16 -10.36 12.35
N GLU A 30 0.79 -11.12 11.82
CA GLU A 30 2.20 -11.05 12.23
C GLU A 30 2.82 -9.66 11.92
N PHE A 31 2.46 -9.08 10.78
CA PHE A 31 2.91 -7.75 10.39
C PHE A 31 2.31 -6.66 11.28
N SER A 32 1.02 -6.76 11.63
CA SER A 32 0.38 -5.85 12.61
C SER A 32 1.12 -5.85 13.94
N ASP A 33 1.50 -7.03 14.45
CA ASP A 33 2.24 -7.14 15.70
C ASP A 33 3.68 -6.63 15.61
N LEU A 34 4.34 -6.85 14.47
CA LEU A 34 5.62 -6.22 14.17
C LEU A 34 5.49 -4.70 14.18
N LEU A 35 4.47 -4.15 13.50
CA LEU A 35 4.27 -2.72 13.36
C LEU A 35 4.01 -2.05 14.70
N LYS A 36 3.15 -2.63 15.55
CA LYS A 36 2.93 -2.18 16.95
C LYS A 36 4.25 -2.09 17.72
N LYS A 37 5.11 -3.12 17.63
CA LYS A 37 6.43 -3.11 18.28
C LYS A 37 7.33 -1.99 17.73
N LYS A 38 7.28 -1.73 16.43
CA LYS A 38 8.08 -0.65 15.81
C LYS A 38 7.59 0.74 16.23
N ILE A 39 6.29 0.97 16.24
CA ILE A 39 5.69 2.21 16.75
C ILE A 39 6.13 2.46 18.20
N ASN A 40 6.03 1.45 19.06
CA ASN A 40 6.43 1.56 20.48
C ASN A 40 7.93 1.85 20.68
N SER A 41 8.78 1.46 19.73
CA SER A 41 10.22 1.73 19.80
C SER A 41 10.58 3.20 19.58
N LYS A 42 9.63 4.02 19.12
CA LYS A 42 9.81 5.44 18.76
C LYS A 42 10.90 5.72 17.71
N ARG A 43 11.47 4.68 17.09
CA ARG A 43 12.33 4.83 15.92
C ARG A 43 11.44 4.91 14.67
N PRO A 44 11.53 5.96 13.85
CA PRO A 44 10.72 6.07 12.64
C PRO A 44 11.00 4.97 11.61
N TYR A 45 9.95 4.49 10.95
CA TYR A 45 10.03 3.53 9.85
C TYR A 45 9.23 4.00 8.63
N ILE A 46 9.76 3.67 7.46
CA ILE A 46 9.08 3.69 6.17
C ILE A 46 9.05 2.26 5.64
N PHE A 47 7.86 1.69 5.48
CA PHE A 47 7.66 0.38 4.88
C PHE A 47 7.20 0.56 3.44
N CYS A 48 8.08 0.28 2.48
CA CYS A 48 7.79 0.34 1.06
C CYS A 48 7.41 -1.05 0.57
N GLY A 49 6.30 -1.21 -0.14
CA GLY A 49 5.93 -2.53 -0.61
C GLY A 49 4.65 -2.65 -1.40
N ASP A 50 4.55 -3.78 -2.11
CA ASP A 50 3.29 -4.30 -2.63
C ASP A 50 2.57 -5.04 -1.49
N ILE A 51 1.46 -4.44 -1.05
CA ILE A 51 0.61 -4.93 0.02
C ILE A 51 -0.44 -5.91 -0.51
N ASN A 52 -0.65 -5.95 -1.83
CA ASN A 52 -1.70 -6.75 -2.47
C ASN A 52 -3.11 -6.40 -1.96
N ILE A 53 -3.37 -5.18 -1.47
CA ILE A 53 -4.67 -4.74 -0.94
C ILE A 53 -4.95 -3.30 -1.39
N VAL A 54 -6.17 -3.03 -1.87
CA VAL A 54 -6.68 -1.66 -2.08
C VAL A 54 -7.39 -1.18 -0.83
N HIS A 55 -7.20 0.08 -0.43
CA HIS A 55 -7.81 0.60 0.79
C HIS A 55 -9.25 1.03 0.58
N LYS A 56 -9.48 1.99 -0.32
CA LYS A 56 -10.79 2.61 -0.55
C LYS A 56 -11.25 2.48 -2.00
N GLU A 57 -12.50 2.85 -2.30
CA GLU A 57 -13.06 2.77 -3.66
C GLU A 57 -12.25 3.56 -4.70
N ILE A 58 -11.67 4.70 -4.29
CA ILE A 58 -10.79 5.52 -5.15
C ILE A 58 -9.53 4.78 -5.62
N ASP A 59 -9.13 3.72 -4.91
CA ASP A 59 -7.90 2.96 -5.15
C ASP A 59 -8.07 1.83 -6.19
N ILE A 60 -9.25 1.70 -6.81
CA ILE A 60 -9.51 0.65 -7.81
C ILE A 60 -10.61 1.04 -8.80
N LYS A 61 -10.40 0.75 -10.09
CA LYS A 61 -11.38 1.13 -11.13
C LYS A 61 -12.74 0.42 -11.01
N ASN A 62 -12.74 -0.88 -10.70
CA ASN A 62 -13.92 -1.75 -10.73
C ASN A 62 -14.30 -2.23 -9.31
N TRP A 63 -14.37 -1.31 -8.34
CA TRP A 63 -14.61 -1.61 -6.92
C TRP A 63 -15.75 -2.62 -6.67
N LYS A 64 -16.97 -2.33 -7.15
CA LYS A 64 -18.17 -3.15 -6.90
C LYS A 64 -18.00 -4.61 -7.32
N ALA A 65 -17.33 -4.87 -8.45
CA ALA A 65 -17.11 -6.21 -8.96
C ALA A 65 -16.01 -6.98 -8.21
N ASN A 66 -15.13 -6.28 -7.49
CA ASN A 66 -13.96 -6.86 -6.84
C ASN A 66 -14.09 -7.05 -5.33
N GLN A 67 -15.20 -6.64 -4.71
CA GLN A 67 -15.39 -6.77 -3.25
C GLN A 67 -15.35 -8.22 -2.72
N LYS A 68 -15.40 -9.22 -3.62
CA LYS A 68 -15.30 -10.65 -3.29
C LYS A 68 -13.97 -11.29 -3.73
N ASN A 69 -13.04 -10.48 -4.24
CA ASN A 69 -11.75 -10.93 -4.74
C ASN A 69 -10.64 -10.54 -3.76
N SER A 70 -9.65 -11.40 -3.60
CA SER A 70 -8.42 -11.11 -2.84
C SER A 70 -7.81 -9.79 -3.31
N GLY A 71 -7.39 -8.98 -2.34
CA GLY A 71 -6.94 -7.61 -2.45
C GLY A 71 -8.03 -6.56 -2.35
N CYS A 72 -9.32 -6.93 -2.31
CA CYS A 72 -10.44 -6.01 -2.10
C CYS A 72 -11.52 -6.65 -1.21
N LEU A 73 -11.16 -7.64 -0.39
CA LEU A 73 -12.09 -8.22 0.59
C LEU A 73 -12.36 -7.22 1.73
N PRO A 74 -13.56 -7.23 2.33
CA PRO A 74 -13.86 -6.37 3.48
C PRO A 74 -12.84 -6.49 4.62
N GLU A 75 -12.37 -7.70 4.92
CA GLU A 75 -11.43 -7.98 6.00
C GLU A 75 -10.03 -7.41 5.70
N GLU A 76 -9.59 -7.47 4.44
CA GLU A 76 -8.32 -6.89 4.01
C GLU A 76 -8.35 -5.35 4.08
N ARG A 77 -9.50 -4.75 3.74
CA ARG A 77 -9.69 -3.30 3.87
C ARG A 77 -9.77 -2.86 5.33
N ALA A 78 -10.47 -3.63 6.15
CA ALA A 78 -10.53 -3.39 7.59
C ALA A 78 -9.14 -3.49 8.23
N TRP A 79 -8.26 -4.33 7.71
CA TRP A 79 -6.86 -4.35 8.13
C TRP A 79 -6.16 -3.03 7.80
N LEU A 80 -6.32 -2.47 6.60
CA LEU A 80 -5.76 -1.15 6.28
C LEU A 80 -6.39 -0.01 7.10
N ASP A 81 -7.70 -0.08 7.39
CA ASP A 81 -8.35 0.83 8.34
C ASP A 81 -7.67 0.77 9.72
N PHE A 82 -7.43 -0.44 10.23
CA PHE A 82 -6.70 -0.62 11.50
C PHE A 82 -5.27 -0.06 11.46
N ILE A 83 -4.53 -0.27 10.36
CA ILE A 83 -3.16 0.25 10.22
C ILE A 83 -3.15 1.78 10.20
N PHE A 84 -4.03 2.42 9.43
CA PHE A 84 -3.99 3.86 9.24
C PHE A 84 -4.74 4.64 10.32
N ASP A 85 -5.88 4.15 10.78
CA ASP A 85 -6.73 4.84 11.74
C ASP A 85 -6.32 4.48 13.19
N ASP A 86 -6.30 3.20 13.55
CA ASP A 86 -6.08 2.75 14.93
C ASP A 86 -4.60 2.78 15.35
N LEU A 87 -3.68 2.40 14.44
CA LEU A 87 -2.23 2.48 14.69
C LEU A 87 -1.63 3.83 14.28
N SER A 88 -2.43 4.74 13.70
CA SER A 88 -2.01 6.07 13.25
C SER A 88 -0.77 6.04 12.35
N CYS A 89 -0.65 4.99 11.52
CA CYS A 89 0.32 5.00 10.44
C CYS A 89 -0.20 5.83 9.27
N VAL A 90 0.72 6.23 8.40
CA VAL A 90 0.44 7.21 7.35
C VAL A 90 0.63 6.56 5.98
N ASP A 91 -0.41 6.64 5.14
CA ASP A 91 -0.31 6.37 3.70
C ASP A 91 0.26 7.62 3.01
N SER A 92 1.56 7.61 2.74
CA SER A 92 2.25 8.76 2.13
C SER A 92 1.58 9.30 0.86
N PHE A 93 1.09 8.40 0.01
CA PHE A 93 0.45 8.79 -1.25
C PHE A 93 -0.82 9.59 -0.98
N ARG A 94 -1.67 9.09 -0.07
CA ARG A 94 -2.93 9.74 0.30
C ARG A 94 -2.77 10.90 1.27
N THR A 95 -1.57 11.21 1.76
CA THR A 95 -1.33 12.47 2.48
C THR A 95 -1.30 13.66 1.52
N VAL A 96 -0.71 13.50 0.34
CA VAL A 96 -0.48 14.62 -0.61
C VAL A 96 -1.26 14.49 -1.91
N ASN A 97 -1.81 13.31 -2.23
CA ASN A 97 -2.54 13.07 -3.48
C ASN A 97 -3.95 12.49 -3.25
N GLN A 98 -4.97 13.31 -3.56
CA GLN A 98 -6.39 12.94 -3.48
C GLN A 98 -7.00 12.61 -4.85
N ASN A 99 -6.20 12.56 -5.91
CA ASN A 99 -6.71 12.31 -7.26
C ASN A 99 -7.25 10.88 -7.37
N ASP A 100 -8.29 10.74 -8.19
CA ASP A 100 -8.80 9.44 -8.59
C ASP A 100 -7.95 8.84 -9.72
N HIS A 101 -8.17 7.56 -10.01
CA HIS A 101 -7.54 6.87 -11.14
C HIS A 101 -6.00 6.75 -11.11
N GLU A 102 -5.37 7.04 -9.97
CA GLU A 102 -3.96 6.81 -9.69
C GLU A 102 -3.75 5.41 -9.12
N TYR A 103 -3.29 4.49 -9.98
CA TYR A 103 -3.11 3.08 -9.68
C TYR A 103 -1.65 2.69 -9.82
N THR A 104 -1.22 1.65 -9.10
CA THR A 104 0.17 1.17 -9.13
C THR A 104 0.29 -0.18 -9.82
N TRP A 105 -0.80 -0.92 -10.02
CA TRP A 105 -0.81 -2.23 -10.67
C TRP A 105 -1.92 -2.37 -11.71
N TRP A 106 -1.61 -3.07 -12.82
CA TRP A 106 -2.57 -3.46 -13.85
C TRP A 106 -2.33 -4.89 -14.31
N SER A 107 -3.39 -5.68 -14.37
CA SER A 107 -3.32 -7.04 -14.91
C SER A 107 -2.73 -7.06 -16.33
N ASN A 108 -1.88 -8.06 -16.61
CA ASN A 108 -1.42 -8.34 -17.98
C ASN A 108 -2.52 -8.91 -18.89
N ARG A 109 -3.73 -9.15 -18.38
CA ARG A 109 -4.86 -9.67 -19.16
C ARG A 109 -5.60 -8.55 -19.89
N GLY A 110 -5.86 -8.78 -21.17
CA GLY A 110 -6.63 -7.86 -22.01
C GLY A 110 -5.95 -6.49 -22.14
N LYS A 111 -6.75 -5.43 -22.15
CA LYS A 111 -6.30 -4.04 -22.32
C LYS A 111 -6.31 -3.25 -21.00
N ALA A 112 -6.04 -3.91 -19.87
CA ALA A 112 -6.22 -3.31 -18.54
C ALA A 112 -5.39 -2.02 -18.36
N TYR A 113 -4.12 -2.02 -18.73
CA TYR A 113 -3.26 -0.83 -18.66
C TYR A 113 -3.79 0.31 -19.56
N GLN A 114 -4.15 0.00 -20.82
CA GLN A 114 -4.63 0.97 -21.80
C GLN A 114 -5.97 1.61 -21.41
N ASN A 115 -6.83 0.84 -20.74
CA ASN A 115 -8.15 1.29 -20.27
C ASN A 115 -8.11 1.81 -18.82
N ASN A 116 -6.92 1.91 -18.22
CA ASN A 116 -6.69 2.24 -16.81
C ASN A 116 -7.56 1.43 -15.83
N VAL A 117 -7.70 0.13 -16.08
CA VAL A 117 -8.34 -0.82 -15.15
C VAL A 117 -7.28 -1.30 -14.17
N GLY A 118 -6.96 -0.42 -13.21
CA GLY A 118 -5.88 -0.61 -12.25
C GLY A 118 -6.33 -0.65 -10.80
N TRP A 119 -5.37 -1.00 -9.95
CA TRP A 119 -5.47 -1.07 -8.49
C TRP A 119 -4.27 -0.33 -7.90
N ARG A 120 -4.45 0.41 -6.80
CA ARG A 120 -3.36 0.94 -5.98
C ARG A 120 -3.11 -0.01 -4.83
N ILE A 121 -2.08 -0.83 -4.98
CA ILE A 121 -1.71 -1.88 -4.01
C ILE A 121 -0.27 -1.74 -3.51
N ASP A 122 0.49 -0.79 -4.06
CA ASP A 122 1.82 -0.44 -3.63
C ASP A 122 1.75 0.80 -2.74
N TYR A 123 2.44 0.75 -1.59
CA TYR A 123 2.40 1.79 -0.58
C TYR A 123 3.82 2.11 -0.08
N GLN A 124 3.99 3.33 0.43
CA GLN A 124 4.94 3.58 1.49
C GLN A 124 4.13 3.92 2.74
N ILE A 125 4.14 3.01 3.73
CA ILE A 125 3.48 3.17 5.03
C ILE A 125 4.49 3.70 6.03
N LEU A 126 4.17 4.83 6.67
CA LEU A 126 5.07 5.51 7.58
C LEU A 126 4.51 5.48 9.01
N THR A 127 5.41 5.36 9.98
CA THR A 127 5.06 5.74 11.35
C THR A 127 4.82 7.26 11.41
N SER A 128 3.85 7.71 12.21
CA SER A 128 3.37 9.12 12.29
C SER A 128 4.42 10.22 12.38
N HIS A 129 5.63 9.93 12.87
CA HIS A 129 6.75 10.87 12.94
C HIS A 129 7.11 11.54 11.60
N PHE A 130 6.79 10.89 10.46
CA PHE A 130 7.11 11.40 9.13
C PHE A 130 6.00 12.16 8.43
N GLU A 131 4.80 12.28 9.01
CA GLU A 131 3.64 12.81 8.29
C GLU A 131 3.91 14.20 7.68
N ARG A 132 4.61 15.06 8.43
CA ARG A 132 4.93 16.44 8.01
C ARG A 132 6.11 16.53 7.04
N SER A 133 6.84 15.44 6.81
CA SER A 133 7.96 15.40 5.88
C SER A 133 7.54 15.09 4.45
N ILE A 134 6.29 14.66 4.20
CA ILE A 134 5.86 14.24 2.87
C ILE A 134 5.67 15.49 1.99
N LEU A 135 6.52 15.65 0.97
CA LEU A 135 6.44 16.76 0.02
C LEU A 135 5.59 16.43 -1.21
N ASP A 136 5.81 15.25 -1.77
CA ASP A 136 5.16 14.82 -3.01
C ASP A 136 5.11 13.29 -3.10
N SER A 137 4.10 12.78 -3.80
CA SER A 137 3.90 11.35 -4.04
C SER A 137 3.15 11.11 -5.34
N TYR A 138 3.78 10.34 -6.25
CA TYR A 138 3.23 10.08 -7.57
C TYR A 138 3.58 8.68 -8.09
N VAL A 139 2.77 8.20 -9.02
CA VAL A 139 3.02 6.94 -9.74
C VAL A 139 3.76 7.25 -11.05
N TYR A 140 4.98 6.72 -11.18
CA TYR A 140 5.78 6.93 -12.38
C TYR A 140 5.26 6.08 -13.56
N LYS A 141 4.84 6.74 -14.65
CA LYS A 141 4.23 6.07 -15.83
C LYS A 141 4.87 6.41 -17.18
N ASP A 142 5.94 7.21 -17.21
CA ASP A 142 6.59 7.59 -18.48
C ASP A 142 7.22 6.39 -19.20
N GLN A 143 7.68 5.40 -18.42
CA GLN A 143 8.15 4.12 -18.93
C GLN A 143 7.52 2.97 -18.14
N ARG A 144 7.18 1.89 -18.86
CA ARG A 144 6.64 0.67 -18.26
C ARG A 144 7.74 -0.37 -18.08
N PHE A 145 7.96 -0.81 -16.84
CA PHE A 145 8.95 -1.83 -16.48
C PHE A 145 8.32 -3.17 -16.07
N SER A 146 7.10 -3.12 -15.55
CA SER A 146 6.39 -4.25 -14.97
C SER A 146 4.86 -4.11 -15.17
N ASP A 147 4.09 -5.05 -14.66
CA ASP A 147 2.67 -4.88 -14.38
C ASP A 147 2.40 -3.92 -13.22
N HIS A 148 3.42 -3.66 -12.39
CA HIS A 148 3.47 -2.53 -11.46
C HIS A 148 4.14 -1.30 -12.07
N ALA A 149 3.75 -0.12 -11.58
CA ALA A 149 4.43 1.15 -11.80
C ALA A 149 5.14 1.59 -10.50
N PRO A 150 6.34 2.19 -10.59
CA PRO A 150 7.04 2.70 -9.40
C PRO A 150 6.22 3.76 -8.66
N LEU A 151 6.06 3.58 -7.35
CA LEU A 151 5.55 4.62 -6.45
C LEU A 151 6.72 5.47 -5.93
N VAL A 152 6.76 6.73 -6.35
CA VAL A 152 7.83 7.68 -5.99
C VAL A 152 7.31 8.62 -4.90
N ASN A 153 8.08 8.77 -3.83
CA ASN A 153 7.80 9.73 -2.76
C ASN A 153 9.01 10.65 -2.58
N GLN A 154 8.71 11.92 -2.31
CA GLN A 154 9.69 12.93 -1.92
C GLN A 154 9.44 13.33 -0.48
N TYR A 155 10.50 13.35 0.31
CA TYR A 155 10.45 13.69 1.73
C TYR A 155 11.39 14.85 2.01
N ASP A 156 10.90 15.86 2.74
CA ASP A 156 11.71 16.89 3.36
C ASP A 156 12.25 16.36 4.67
N TYR A 157 13.53 16.03 4.67
CA TYR A 157 14.20 15.50 5.85
C TYR A 157 15.35 16.41 6.25
N GLU A 158 14.99 17.55 6.83
CA GLU A 158 15.93 18.38 7.61
C GLU A 158 16.07 17.82 9.03
N PHE A 159 17.31 17.70 9.50
CA PHE A 159 17.65 17.30 10.86
C PHE A 159 17.57 18.46 11.84
#